data_AF-A0A1I0R8G2-F1
#
_entry.id   AF-A0A1I0R8G2-F1
#
_cell.length_a   1.000
_cell.length_b   1.000
_cell.length_c   1.000
_cell.angle_alpha   90.00
_cell.angle_beta   90.00
_cell.angle_gamma   90.00
#
_symmetry.space_group_name_H-M   'P 1'
#
loop_
_entity.id
_entity.type
_entity.pdbx_description
1 polymer ?
#
loop_
_entity_poly.entity_id
_entity_poly.type
_entity_poly.pdbx_seq_one_letter_code
_entity_poly.pdbx_strand_id
1 'polypeptide(L)'
;MKHIIVISLISFTGIAGLSSCGSSVTGEVKSNAPVVANTEPYITVDTTLIPADQFGESVKYGRELMLHTAQLIGPDGSAGKYLGNKMNCTNCHQDAGTKAFSFNLMSSHDHYPQYRGREGKVLTLAERVNNCVTRPHNGKPLPLDSKEMVAFLSYFKWLSGFVPKDKPFKGSKNLHVTFPDVAANPENGAVLYETNCSRCHGPNGEGQWAADKSTYVYPPLWGASAYQPGSSMHRVIKQAEWLKNNMPYDKVAEGKPFLTDKEAMDIAAFVNNDKLHPRPNPKSFDYPHIAEKAIDYDHGPFADTFSVAQHKFGPYQPIIDYWKAKGQKPVY
;
A
#
# COMPACT_ATOMS: atom_id res chain seq x y z
N MET A 1 40.60 -29.90 65.07
CA MET A 1 39.70 -30.02 66.24
C MET A 1 38.45 -29.20 65.89
N LYS A 2 37.29 -29.85 65.63
CA LYS A 2 36.11 -29.84 66.53
C LYS A 2 35.60 -28.39 66.75
N HIS A 3 34.41 -27.93 66.34
CA HIS A 3 33.09 -28.54 66.35
C HIS A 3 32.07 -27.81 65.44
N ILE A 4 31.09 -28.57 64.96
CA ILE A 4 29.81 -28.11 64.41
C ILE A 4 28.83 -27.85 65.57
N ILE A 5 28.09 -26.74 65.53
CA ILE A 5 26.80 -26.59 66.23
C ILE A 5 25.83 -25.88 65.28
N VAL A 6 24.69 -26.52 65.01
CA VAL A 6 23.49 -26.02 64.34
C VAL A 6 22.46 -25.73 65.43
N ILE A 7 21.81 -24.57 65.40
CA ILE A 7 20.58 -24.32 66.16
C ILE A 7 19.56 -23.62 65.26
N SER A 8 18.40 -24.28 65.14
CA SER A 8 17.19 -23.90 64.43
C SER A 8 16.50 -22.66 65.01
N LEU A 9 15.78 -21.92 64.16
CA LEU A 9 14.68 -21.06 64.59
C LEU A 9 13.38 -21.45 63.88
N ILE A 10 12.35 -21.67 64.69
CA ILE A 10 10.95 -21.92 64.35
C ILE A 10 10.17 -20.67 64.78
N SER A 11 9.25 -20.19 63.95
CA SER A 11 8.16 -19.28 64.37
C SER A 11 6.94 -19.47 63.46
N PHE A 12 5.95 -20.24 63.93
CA PHE A 12 4.66 -19.79 64.47
C PHE A 12 3.71 -19.18 63.44
N THR A 13 2.80 -20.02 62.92
CA THR A 13 1.57 -19.63 62.24
C THR A 13 0.39 -19.78 63.21
N GLY A 14 -0.35 -18.69 63.40
CA GLY A 14 -1.55 -18.63 64.23
C GLY A 14 -2.79 -19.18 63.53
N ILE A 15 -3.64 -19.83 64.32
CA ILE A 15 -4.97 -20.34 63.97
C ILE A 15 -6.02 -19.31 64.41
N ALA A 16 -7.04 -19.05 63.59
CA ALA A 16 -8.46 -19.11 63.97
C ALA A 16 -9.39 -18.55 62.89
N GLY A 17 -10.54 -19.21 62.70
CA GLY A 17 -11.76 -18.58 62.19
C GLY A 17 -12.49 -19.32 61.08
N LEU A 18 -13.28 -20.35 61.45
CA LEU A 18 -14.34 -20.90 60.61
C LEU A 18 -15.52 -19.92 60.55
N SER A 19 -16.06 -19.68 59.35
CA SER A 19 -17.45 -19.29 59.15
C SER A 19 -17.94 -19.84 57.81
N SER A 20 -18.92 -20.73 57.91
CA SER A 20 -19.69 -21.33 56.84
C SER A 20 -20.75 -20.35 56.35
N CYS A 21 -20.94 -20.25 55.03
CA CYS A 21 -22.24 -20.15 54.38
C CYS A 21 -22.05 -20.22 52.86
N GLY A 22 -22.74 -21.18 52.24
CA GLY A 22 -22.60 -21.48 50.82
C GLY A 22 -23.20 -20.42 49.90
N SER A 23 -22.67 -20.38 48.69
CA SER A 23 -23.43 -20.26 47.45
C SER A 23 -22.52 -20.72 46.31
N SER A 24 -22.90 -21.83 45.71
CA SER A 24 -22.36 -22.33 44.45
C SER A 24 -22.59 -21.29 43.35
N VAL A 25 -21.53 -20.59 42.98
CA VAL A 25 -21.41 -19.95 41.66
C VAL A 25 -20.22 -20.61 40.98
N THR A 26 -20.51 -21.58 40.13
CA THR A 26 -19.60 -22.07 39.10
C THR A 26 -19.35 -20.94 38.11
N GLY A 27 -18.42 -20.05 38.46
CA GLY A 27 -17.81 -19.14 37.51
C GLY A 27 -16.70 -19.89 36.79
N GLU A 28 -16.99 -20.42 35.60
CA GLU A 28 -15.95 -20.79 34.64
C GLU A 28 -15.01 -19.60 34.47
N VAL A 29 -13.78 -19.75 34.95
CA VAL A 29 -12.68 -18.90 34.52
C VAL A 29 -12.54 -19.16 33.03
N LYS A 30 -13.12 -18.28 32.21
CA LYS A 30 -12.79 -18.22 30.78
C LYS A 30 -11.31 -17.92 30.70
N SER A 31 -10.53 -18.99 30.56
CA SER A 31 -9.18 -18.95 30.04
C SER A 31 -9.25 -18.11 28.77
N ASN A 32 -8.62 -16.94 28.81
CA ASN A 32 -8.32 -16.20 27.60
C ASN A 32 -7.40 -17.12 26.79
N ALA A 33 -8.00 -17.85 25.85
CA ALA A 33 -7.27 -18.60 24.86
C ALA A 33 -6.24 -17.63 24.25
N PRO A 34 -4.96 -18.03 24.18
CA PRO A 34 -3.96 -17.19 23.55
C PRO A 34 -4.46 -16.89 22.14
N VAL A 35 -4.55 -15.61 21.79
CA VAL A 35 -4.82 -15.18 20.42
C VAL A 35 -3.74 -15.86 19.58
N VAL A 36 -4.13 -16.90 18.83
CA VAL A 36 -3.25 -17.61 17.93
C VAL A 36 -2.80 -16.58 16.90
N ALA A 37 -1.58 -16.08 17.07
CA ALA A 37 -0.96 -15.18 16.11
C ALA A 37 -0.99 -15.91 14.76
N ASN A 38 -1.61 -15.28 13.75
CA ASN A 38 -1.83 -15.91 12.45
C ASN A 38 -0.46 -16.22 11.79
N THR A 39 -0.05 -17.49 11.86
CA THR A 39 1.30 -18.02 11.59
C THR A 39 1.61 -18.21 10.12
N GLU A 40 0.69 -17.90 9.21
CA GLU A 40 0.95 -18.03 7.77
C GLU A 40 2.10 -17.07 7.36
N PRO A 41 3.21 -17.60 6.83
CA PRO A 41 4.33 -16.80 6.35
C PRO A 41 3.94 -16.03 5.08
N TYR A 42 4.66 -14.96 4.79
CA TYR A 42 4.53 -14.27 3.51
C TYR A 42 5.17 -15.10 2.40
N ILE A 43 4.59 -15.02 1.20
CA ILE A 43 5.09 -15.74 0.04
C ILE A 43 6.36 -15.04 -0.45
N THR A 44 7.48 -15.76 -0.47
CA THR A 44 8.74 -15.30 -1.05
C THR A 44 8.91 -15.89 -2.45
N VAL A 45 9.62 -15.16 -3.31
CA VAL A 45 9.86 -15.54 -4.70
C VAL A 45 11.35 -15.76 -4.90
N ASP A 46 11.74 -16.99 -5.20
CA ASP A 46 13.12 -17.33 -5.54
C ASP A 46 13.34 -17.13 -7.04
N THR A 47 14.11 -16.10 -7.40
CA THR A 47 14.42 -15.78 -8.81
C THR A 47 15.33 -16.79 -9.48
N THR A 48 15.98 -17.69 -8.74
CA THR A 48 16.76 -18.80 -9.33
C THR A 48 15.86 -19.85 -9.99
N LEU A 49 14.56 -19.85 -9.67
CA LEU A 49 13.55 -20.71 -10.28
C LEU A 49 13.01 -20.19 -11.62
N ILE A 50 13.54 -19.07 -12.13
CA ILE A 50 13.19 -18.62 -13.48
C ILE A 50 13.72 -19.65 -14.49
N PRO A 51 12.88 -20.20 -15.39
CA PRO A 51 13.31 -21.19 -16.37
C PRO A 51 14.50 -20.75 -17.22
N ALA A 52 15.35 -21.68 -17.64
CA ALA A 52 16.48 -21.42 -18.53
C ALA A 52 16.08 -21.60 -20.01
N ASP A 53 15.01 -20.94 -20.42
CA ASP A 53 14.45 -21.00 -21.78
C ASP A 53 14.02 -19.59 -22.27
N GLN A 54 13.47 -19.49 -23.48
CA GLN A 54 13.04 -18.22 -24.06
C GLN A 54 11.94 -17.53 -23.24
N PHE A 55 11.07 -18.30 -22.55
CA PHE A 55 10.08 -17.72 -21.66
C PHE A 55 10.76 -17.12 -20.43
N GLY A 56 11.71 -17.83 -19.83
CA GLY A 56 12.52 -17.34 -18.72
C GLY A 56 13.32 -16.09 -19.04
N GLU A 57 13.85 -15.95 -20.25
CA GLU A 57 14.49 -14.70 -20.69
C GLU A 57 13.49 -13.52 -20.75
N SER A 58 12.26 -13.77 -21.19
CA SER A 58 11.18 -12.77 -21.14
C SER A 58 10.80 -12.40 -19.70
N VAL A 59 10.76 -13.39 -18.79
CA VAL A 59 10.51 -13.17 -17.35
C VAL A 59 11.60 -12.33 -16.71
N LYS A 60 12.88 -12.64 -16.97
CA LYS A 60 14.02 -11.84 -16.49
C LYS A 60 13.90 -10.41 -16.99
N TYR A 61 13.62 -10.22 -18.28
CA TYR A 61 13.48 -8.88 -18.84
C TYR A 61 12.29 -8.10 -18.24
N GLY A 62 11.16 -8.75 -18.01
CA GLY A 62 10.00 -8.14 -17.34
C GLY A 62 10.31 -7.70 -15.91
N ARG A 63 11.11 -8.49 -15.19
CA ARG A 63 11.61 -8.12 -13.86
C ARG A 63 12.57 -6.93 -13.93
N GLU A 64 13.49 -6.91 -14.89
CA GLU A 64 14.39 -5.77 -15.11
C GLU A 64 13.62 -4.49 -15.43
N LEU A 65 12.55 -4.57 -16.22
CA LEU A 65 11.66 -3.44 -16.48
C LEU A 65 10.97 -2.90 -15.21
N MET A 66 10.66 -3.76 -14.24
CA MET A 66 10.13 -3.32 -12.94
C MET A 66 11.19 -2.61 -12.09
N LEU A 67 12.41 -3.14 -12.04
CA LEU A 67 13.52 -2.62 -11.23
C LEU A 67 14.13 -1.34 -11.80
N HIS A 68 14.29 -1.30 -13.12
CA HIS A 68 15.05 -0.30 -13.87
C HIS A 68 14.17 0.44 -14.89
N THR A 69 12.90 0.66 -14.55
CA THR A 69 11.89 1.25 -15.46
C THR A 69 12.36 2.57 -16.06
N ALA A 70 12.93 3.48 -15.26
CA ALA A 70 13.42 4.77 -15.73
C ALA A 70 14.60 4.63 -16.72
N GLN A 71 15.50 3.67 -16.49
CA GLN A 71 16.67 3.43 -17.33
C GLN A 71 16.31 2.71 -18.63
N LEU A 72 15.28 1.87 -18.63
CA LEU A 72 14.89 1.08 -19.80
C LEU A 72 13.85 1.79 -20.66
N ILE A 73 12.80 2.33 -20.05
CA ILE A 73 11.65 2.92 -20.77
C ILE A 73 11.34 4.37 -20.39
N GLY A 74 12.19 5.00 -19.57
CA GLY A 74 12.05 6.39 -19.14
C GLY A 74 12.42 7.42 -20.21
N PRO A 75 12.52 8.72 -19.83
CA PRO A 75 12.84 9.80 -20.77
C PRO A 75 14.16 9.58 -21.54
N ASP A 76 15.13 8.96 -20.88
CA ASP A 76 16.46 8.61 -21.42
C ASP A 76 16.60 7.09 -21.65
N GLY A 77 15.48 6.38 -21.79
CA GLY A 77 15.43 4.93 -21.79
C GLY A 77 16.13 4.28 -22.98
N SER A 78 16.84 3.17 -22.73
CA SER A 78 17.58 2.42 -23.74
C SER A 78 16.71 1.49 -24.61
N ALA A 79 15.56 1.04 -24.10
CA ALA A 79 14.59 0.20 -24.81
C ALA A 79 13.42 1.00 -25.39
N GLY A 80 13.19 2.22 -24.89
CA GLY A 80 12.21 3.13 -25.43
C GLY A 80 12.01 4.36 -24.56
N LYS A 81 11.21 5.31 -25.06
CA LYS A 81 10.89 6.54 -24.34
C LYS A 81 9.40 6.64 -24.14
N TYR A 82 8.91 6.04 -23.06
CA TYR A 82 7.48 5.92 -22.77
C TYR A 82 7.05 6.72 -21.54
N LEU A 83 7.95 6.96 -20.58
CA LEU A 83 7.62 7.73 -19.36
C LEU A 83 7.89 9.23 -19.52
N GLY A 84 7.13 10.03 -18.76
CA GLY A 84 7.33 11.47 -18.59
C GLY A 84 8.14 11.86 -17.35
N ASN A 85 8.52 10.89 -16.51
CA ASN A 85 9.38 11.09 -15.34
C ASN A 85 10.41 9.95 -15.19
N LYS A 86 11.33 10.12 -14.25
CA LYS A 86 12.42 9.16 -13.96
C LYS A 86 12.15 8.29 -12.73
N MET A 87 10.88 8.04 -12.41
CA MET A 87 10.51 7.09 -11.35
C MET A 87 10.56 5.64 -11.86
N ASN A 88 10.76 4.69 -10.95
CA ASN A 88 10.66 3.25 -11.21
C ASN A 88 9.32 2.69 -10.72
N CYS A 89 8.83 1.62 -11.34
CA CYS A 89 7.63 0.89 -10.88
C CYS A 89 7.76 0.48 -9.40
N THR A 90 8.98 0.14 -8.98
CA THR A 90 9.33 -0.25 -7.61
C THR A 90 9.20 0.84 -6.57
N ASN A 91 9.05 2.11 -6.97
CA ASN A 91 8.77 3.18 -6.02
C ASN A 91 7.39 3.02 -5.35
N CYS A 92 6.47 2.28 -5.96
CA CYS A 92 5.17 1.92 -5.35
C CYS A 92 4.97 0.41 -5.20
N HIS A 93 5.55 -0.38 -6.11
CA HIS A 93 5.46 -1.84 -6.13
C HIS A 93 6.79 -2.45 -5.68
N GLN A 94 7.08 -2.38 -4.37
CA GLN A 94 8.40 -2.76 -3.83
C GLN A 94 8.75 -4.22 -4.12
N ASP A 95 10.05 -4.52 -4.14
CA ASP A 95 10.62 -5.83 -4.49
C ASP A 95 10.11 -6.36 -5.84
N ALA A 96 10.18 -5.52 -6.87
CA ALA A 96 9.64 -5.79 -8.21
C ALA A 96 8.14 -6.22 -8.20
N GLY A 97 7.38 -5.81 -7.17
CA GLY A 97 5.97 -6.12 -7.01
C GLY A 97 5.67 -7.35 -6.17
N THR A 98 6.66 -7.95 -5.50
CA THR A 98 6.45 -9.14 -4.66
C THR A 98 6.33 -8.82 -3.17
N LYS A 99 6.68 -7.61 -2.72
CA LYS A 99 6.59 -7.26 -1.29
C LYS A 99 5.14 -7.30 -0.79
N ALA A 100 4.91 -7.90 0.38
CA ALA A 100 3.61 -7.88 1.03
C ALA A 100 3.15 -6.45 1.34
N PHE A 101 1.86 -6.19 1.19
CA PHE A 101 1.20 -4.91 1.49
C PHE A 101 1.78 -3.69 0.74
N SER A 102 2.47 -3.90 -0.38
CA SER A 102 3.11 -2.84 -1.19
C SER A 102 2.54 -2.79 -2.60
N PHE A 103 1.20 -2.70 -2.71
CA PHE A 103 0.47 -2.93 -3.96
C PHE A 103 0.96 -4.18 -4.69
N ASN A 104 0.99 -5.30 -3.98
CA ASN A 104 1.52 -6.57 -4.47
C ASN A 104 0.92 -6.94 -5.84
N LEU A 105 1.78 -7.37 -6.77
CA LEU A 105 1.43 -7.65 -8.16
C LEU A 105 1.37 -9.15 -8.48
N MET A 106 1.65 -10.03 -7.53
CA MET A 106 1.85 -11.46 -7.80
C MET A 106 0.60 -12.15 -8.37
N SER A 107 -0.59 -11.65 -8.04
CA SER A 107 -1.87 -12.17 -8.57
C SER A 107 -2.38 -11.42 -9.81
N SER A 108 -1.64 -10.44 -10.33
CA SER A 108 -2.16 -9.56 -11.39
C SER A 108 -2.48 -10.31 -12.68
N HIS A 109 -1.73 -11.37 -13.01
CA HIS A 109 -2.02 -12.15 -14.22
C HIS A 109 -3.33 -12.92 -14.12
N ASP A 110 -3.68 -13.46 -12.95
CA ASP A 110 -4.91 -14.24 -12.78
C ASP A 110 -6.16 -13.35 -12.66
N HIS A 111 -5.99 -12.11 -12.20
CA HIS A 111 -7.10 -11.20 -11.99
C HIS A 111 -7.59 -10.46 -13.25
N TYR A 112 -6.89 -10.60 -14.39
CA TYR A 112 -7.24 -9.92 -15.64
C TYR A 112 -7.59 -10.94 -16.73
N PRO A 113 -8.61 -10.67 -17.56
CA PRO A 113 -9.30 -9.38 -17.74
C PRO A 113 -10.25 -9.00 -16.59
N GLN A 114 -10.32 -7.68 -16.27
CA GLN A 114 -11.09 -7.15 -15.14
C GLN A 114 -11.87 -5.90 -15.53
N TYR A 115 -13.14 -5.78 -15.10
CA TYR A 115 -13.87 -4.52 -15.16
C TYR A 115 -13.23 -3.45 -14.25
N ARG A 116 -13.06 -2.23 -14.78
CA ARG A 116 -12.51 -1.09 -14.06
C ARG A 116 -13.44 0.12 -14.19
N GLY A 117 -14.03 0.55 -13.07
CA GLY A 117 -15.01 1.64 -13.09
C GLY A 117 -14.46 3.01 -13.52
N ARG A 118 -13.15 3.24 -13.35
CA ARG A 118 -12.49 4.45 -13.87
C ARG A 118 -12.57 4.51 -15.40
N GLU A 119 -12.33 3.39 -16.08
CA GLU A 119 -12.40 3.31 -17.53
C GLU A 119 -13.80 2.92 -18.05
N GLY A 120 -14.70 2.47 -17.18
CA GLY A 120 -16.04 1.98 -17.56
C GLY A 120 -16.02 0.78 -18.50
N LYS A 121 -14.94 -0.03 -18.47
CA LYS A 121 -14.78 -1.19 -19.35
C LYS A 121 -13.96 -2.29 -18.72
N VAL A 122 -14.01 -3.47 -19.34
CA VAL A 122 -13.12 -4.58 -19.04
C VAL A 122 -11.75 -4.27 -19.63
N LEU A 123 -10.71 -4.29 -18.80
CA LEU A 123 -9.32 -4.13 -19.22
C LEU A 123 -8.62 -5.47 -19.31
N THR A 124 -7.72 -5.57 -20.28
CA THR A 124 -6.63 -6.54 -20.29
C THR A 124 -5.55 -6.17 -19.26
N LEU A 125 -4.68 -7.10 -18.90
CA LEU A 125 -3.52 -6.79 -18.05
C LEU A 125 -2.57 -5.78 -18.75
N ALA A 126 -2.41 -5.88 -20.07
CA ALA A 126 -1.57 -4.95 -20.84
C ALA A 126 -2.09 -3.50 -20.75
N GLU A 127 -3.41 -3.30 -20.89
CA GLU A 127 -4.03 -1.99 -20.66
C GLU A 127 -3.84 -1.52 -19.21
N ARG A 128 -3.87 -2.45 -18.24
CA ARG A 128 -3.63 -2.11 -16.84
C ARG A 128 -2.18 -1.68 -16.56
N VAL A 129 -1.20 -2.28 -17.23
CA VAL A 129 0.21 -1.84 -17.20
C VAL A 129 0.33 -0.45 -17.81
N ASN A 130 -0.31 -0.21 -18.95
CA ASN A 130 -0.35 1.12 -19.57
C ASN A 130 -1.01 2.18 -18.67
N ASN A 131 -1.99 1.82 -17.86
CA ASN A 131 -2.53 2.72 -16.84
C ASN A 131 -1.50 3.14 -15.78
N CYS A 132 -0.47 2.33 -15.50
CA CYS A 132 0.64 2.73 -14.63
C CYS A 132 1.63 3.65 -15.36
N VAL A 133 1.87 3.38 -16.65
CA VAL A 133 2.75 4.18 -17.51
C VAL A 133 2.19 5.58 -17.76
N THR A 134 0.90 5.71 -18.04
CA THR A 134 0.29 7.00 -18.40
C THR A 134 -0.08 7.86 -17.19
N ARG A 135 -0.11 7.29 -15.98
CA ARG A 135 -0.57 8.00 -14.77
C ARG A 135 0.55 8.27 -13.76
N PRO A 136 1.00 7.31 -12.92
CA PRO A 136 2.18 7.53 -12.08
C PRO A 136 3.40 8.07 -12.83
N HIS A 137 3.60 7.62 -14.06
CA HIS A 137 4.78 7.99 -14.85
C HIS A 137 4.56 9.12 -15.87
N ASN A 138 3.36 9.72 -15.94
CA ASN A 138 3.01 10.81 -16.86
C ASN A 138 3.39 10.52 -18.33
N GLY A 139 3.35 9.24 -18.72
CA GLY A 139 3.87 8.75 -19.98
C GLY A 139 2.84 8.57 -21.09
N LYS A 140 3.28 7.95 -22.17
CA LYS A 140 2.45 7.45 -23.28
C LYS A 140 2.40 5.92 -23.24
N PRO A 141 1.30 5.29 -23.67
CA PRO A 141 1.17 3.84 -23.62
C PRO A 141 2.24 3.17 -24.49
N LEU A 142 2.71 2.01 -24.04
CA LEU A 142 3.46 1.07 -24.87
C LEU A 142 2.47 0.36 -25.83
N PRO A 143 2.93 -0.05 -27.03
CA PRO A 143 2.17 -0.99 -27.86
C PRO A 143 1.83 -2.25 -27.06
N LEU A 144 0.60 -2.76 -27.21
CA LEU A 144 0.12 -3.90 -26.40
C LEU A 144 0.88 -5.20 -26.71
N ASP A 145 1.51 -5.28 -27.88
CA ASP A 145 2.33 -6.37 -28.40
C ASP A 145 3.83 -6.05 -28.41
N SER A 146 4.26 -4.94 -27.80
CA SER A 146 5.68 -4.59 -27.71
C SER A 146 6.46 -5.63 -26.91
N LYS A 147 7.76 -5.77 -27.21
CA LYS A 147 8.66 -6.65 -26.46
C LYS A 147 8.59 -6.40 -24.96
N GLU A 148 8.58 -5.13 -24.56
CA GLU A 148 8.52 -4.70 -23.15
C GLU A 148 7.19 -5.05 -22.51
N MET A 149 6.07 -4.85 -23.20
CA MET A 149 4.75 -5.22 -22.70
C MET A 149 4.66 -6.74 -22.51
N VAL A 150 5.06 -7.52 -23.52
CA VAL A 150 5.09 -8.99 -23.43
C VAL A 150 5.98 -9.47 -22.28
N ALA A 151 7.11 -8.81 -22.04
CA ALA A 151 8.00 -9.11 -20.93
C ALA A 151 7.36 -8.85 -19.56
N PHE A 152 6.68 -7.70 -19.36
CA PHE A 152 5.90 -7.45 -18.15
C PHE A 152 4.85 -8.55 -17.91
N LEU A 153 4.08 -8.91 -18.95
CA LEU A 153 3.06 -9.95 -18.84
C LEU A 153 3.67 -11.32 -18.52
N SER A 154 4.82 -11.65 -19.12
CA SER A 154 5.56 -12.88 -18.85
C SER A 154 6.01 -12.95 -17.39
N TYR A 155 6.57 -11.86 -16.86
CA TYR A 155 6.97 -11.76 -15.46
C TYR A 155 5.77 -11.92 -14.52
N PHE A 156 4.66 -11.22 -14.76
CA PHE A 156 3.46 -11.35 -13.93
C PHE A 156 2.83 -12.75 -14.03
N LYS A 157 2.87 -13.39 -15.21
CA LYS A 157 2.47 -14.78 -15.38
C LYS A 157 3.31 -15.71 -14.50
N TRP A 158 4.62 -15.54 -14.52
CA TRP A 158 5.53 -16.34 -13.69
C TRP A 158 5.28 -16.11 -12.18
N LEU A 159 5.14 -14.85 -11.74
CA LEU A 159 4.81 -14.54 -10.33
C LEU A 159 3.50 -15.19 -9.87
N SER A 160 2.50 -15.27 -10.75
CA SER A 160 1.21 -15.86 -10.44
C SER A 160 1.29 -17.36 -10.10
N GLY A 161 2.37 -18.04 -10.49
CA GLY A 161 2.62 -19.43 -10.14
C GLY A 161 2.95 -19.66 -8.65
N PHE A 162 3.34 -18.61 -7.92
CA PHE A 162 3.71 -18.70 -6.50
C PHE A 162 2.54 -18.46 -5.55
N VAL A 163 1.41 -17.97 -6.06
CA VAL A 163 0.25 -17.60 -5.23
C VAL A 163 -0.93 -18.53 -5.45
N PRO A 164 -1.81 -18.71 -4.45
CA PRO A 164 -3.06 -19.44 -4.65
C PRO A 164 -3.95 -18.76 -5.70
N LYS A 165 -4.55 -19.56 -6.60
CA LYS A 165 -5.39 -19.04 -7.70
C LYS A 165 -6.76 -18.55 -7.24
N ASP A 166 -7.42 -19.28 -6.35
CA ASP A 166 -8.83 -19.05 -6.02
C ASP A 166 -9.06 -18.50 -4.60
N LYS A 167 -7.98 -18.09 -3.90
CA LYS A 167 -8.10 -17.55 -2.54
C LYS A 167 -7.13 -16.40 -2.29
N PRO A 168 -7.53 -15.39 -1.48
CA PRO A 168 -6.61 -14.36 -1.02
C PRO A 168 -5.42 -14.96 -0.26
N PHE A 169 -4.26 -14.32 -0.38
CA PHE A 169 -3.09 -14.61 0.44
C PHE A 169 -2.71 -13.39 1.29
N LYS A 170 -2.03 -13.65 2.41
CA LYS A 170 -1.56 -12.62 3.34
C LYS A 170 -0.60 -11.67 2.62
N GLY A 171 -0.83 -10.36 2.73
CA GLY A 171 -0.01 -9.36 2.04
C GLY A 171 -0.43 -9.04 0.60
N SER A 172 -1.44 -9.71 0.05
CA SER A 172 -1.95 -9.43 -1.32
C SER A 172 -2.56 -8.04 -1.48
N LYS A 173 -3.09 -7.46 -0.39
CA LYS A 173 -3.61 -6.08 -0.33
C LYS A 173 -2.76 -5.27 0.66
N ASN A 174 -2.79 -3.96 0.55
CA ASN A 174 -2.21 -3.06 1.55
C ASN A 174 -2.89 -3.24 2.92
N LEU A 175 -2.25 -2.75 3.99
CA LEU A 175 -2.83 -2.80 5.32
C LEU A 175 -4.06 -1.89 5.38
N HIS A 176 -5.14 -2.43 5.95
CA HIS A 176 -6.37 -1.67 6.12
C HIS A 176 -6.15 -0.50 7.08
N VAL A 177 -6.84 0.61 6.81
CA VAL A 177 -6.93 1.80 7.65
C VAL A 177 -8.36 1.88 8.19
N THR A 178 -8.49 1.93 9.50
CA THR A 178 -9.74 2.25 10.18
C THR A 178 -9.98 3.75 10.06
N PHE A 179 -11.11 4.17 9.50
CA PHE A 179 -11.39 5.58 9.29
C PHE A 179 -11.73 6.29 10.60
N PRO A 180 -11.03 7.38 10.95
CA PRO A 180 -11.44 8.24 12.03
C PRO A 180 -12.78 8.93 11.73
N ASP A 181 -13.51 9.30 12.78
CA ASP A 181 -14.74 10.11 12.68
C ASP A 181 -14.47 11.59 12.31
N VAL A 182 -13.20 11.93 12.08
CA VAL A 182 -12.72 13.25 11.70
C VAL A 182 -12.03 13.22 10.34
N ALA A 183 -11.99 14.37 9.67
CA ALA A 183 -11.20 14.52 8.46
C ALA A 183 -9.70 14.36 8.76
N ALA A 184 -8.97 13.81 7.80
CA ALA A 184 -7.51 13.86 7.79
C ALA A 184 -7.05 15.33 7.78
N ASN A 185 -6.02 15.61 8.55
CA ASN A 185 -5.52 16.95 8.84
C ASN A 185 -4.17 17.18 8.13
N PRO A 186 -4.12 17.93 7.01
CA PRO A 186 -2.88 18.24 6.29
C PRO A 186 -1.84 19.00 7.13
N GLU A 187 -2.27 19.85 8.06
CA GLU A 187 -1.37 20.62 8.93
C GLU A 187 -0.61 19.70 9.90
N ASN A 188 -1.30 18.72 10.50
CA ASN A 188 -0.66 17.67 11.29
C ASN A 188 0.19 16.75 10.41
N GLY A 189 -0.29 16.47 9.19
CA GLY A 189 0.45 15.72 8.18
C GLY A 189 1.80 16.37 7.83
N ALA A 190 1.87 17.70 7.77
CA ALA A 190 3.11 18.43 7.53
C ALA A 190 4.13 18.23 8.66
N VAL A 191 3.68 18.28 9.93
CA VAL A 191 4.54 18.03 11.10
C VAL A 191 5.08 16.58 11.09
N LEU A 192 4.20 15.63 10.79
CA LEU A 192 4.57 14.21 10.69
C LEU A 192 5.52 13.97 9.51
N TYR A 193 5.31 14.63 8.38
CA TYR A 193 6.18 14.57 7.20
C TYR A 193 7.58 15.07 7.53
N GLU A 194 7.71 16.22 8.18
CA GLU A 194 9.00 16.76 8.57
C GLU A 194 9.73 15.83 9.54
N THR A 195 9.01 15.26 10.50
CA THR A 195 9.59 14.36 11.50
C THR A 195 10.02 13.02 10.90
N ASN A 196 9.25 12.48 9.94
CA ASN A 196 9.35 11.08 9.55
C ASN A 196 9.71 10.83 8.08
N CYS A 197 9.66 11.84 7.21
CA CYS A 197 9.74 11.63 5.76
C CYS A 197 10.75 12.55 5.06
N SER A 198 10.88 13.82 5.47
CA SER A 198 11.66 14.84 4.75
C SER A 198 13.14 14.51 4.63
N ARG A 199 13.73 13.77 5.59
CA ARG A 199 15.14 13.31 5.50
C ARG A 199 15.46 12.45 4.27
N CYS A 200 14.45 11.79 3.67
CA CYS A 200 14.60 10.97 2.48
C CYS A 200 13.95 11.62 1.25
N HIS A 201 12.72 12.13 1.42
CA HIS A 201 11.95 12.69 0.31
C HIS A 201 12.18 14.19 0.07
N GLY A 202 13.02 14.83 0.89
CA GLY A 202 13.31 16.25 0.84
C GLY A 202 12.24 17.11 1.54
N PRO A 203 12.61 18.30 2.04
CA PRO A 203 11.66 19.23 2.68
C PRO A 203 10.58 19.73 1.70
N ASN A 204 10.85 19.70 0.39
CA ASN A 204 9.91 20.08 -0.66
C ASN A 204 9.42 18.88 -1.46
N GLY A 205 9.51 17.66 -0.92
CA GLY A 205 9.02 16.43 -1.56
C GLY A 205 9.69 16.13 -2.90
N GLU A 206 10.85 16.73 -3.18
CA GLU A 206 11.59 16.64 -4.43
C GLU A 206 12.26 15.29 -4.66
N GLY A 207 12.30 14.45 -3.62
CA GLY A 207 12.99 13.17 -3.61
C GLY A 207 14.50 13.31 -3.58
N GLN A 208 15.19 12.19 -3.80
CA GLN A 208 16.64 12.16 -3.91
C GLN A 208 17.04 11.44 -5.20
N TRP A 209 17.81 12.14 -6.04
CA TRP A 209 18.38 11.57 -7.25
C TRP A 209 19.45 10.52 -6.93
N ALA A 210 19.55 9.51 -7.79
CA ALA A 210 20.77 8.70 -7.89
C ALA A 210 21.95 9.60 -8.33
N ALA A 211 23.18 9.20 -8.00
CA ALA A 211 24.38 9.99 -8.27
C ALA A 211 24.55 10.34 -9.76
N ASP A 212 24.16 9.42 -10.65
CA ASP A 212 24.19 9.57 -12.10
C ASP A 212 22.97 10.31 -12.68
N LYS A 213 21.98 10.66 -11.85
CA LYS A 213 20.70 11.27 -12.22
C LYS A 213 19.88 10.47 -13.25
N SER A 214 20.11 9.14 -13.32
CA SER A 214 19.35 8.25 -14.20
C SER A 214 17.96 7.92 -13.63
N THR A 215 17.83 7.90 -12.31
CA THR A 215 16.59 7.63 -11.56
C THR A 215 16.63 8.28 -10.17
N TYR A 216 15.58 8.07 -9.38
CA TYR A 216 15.50 8.46 -7.97
C TYR A 216 15.84 7.29 -7.04
N VAL A 217 16.65 7.57 -6.01
CA VAL A 217 16.82 6.70 -4.84
C VAL A 217 15.57 6.77 -3.97
N TYR A 218 15.12 7.99 -3.67
CA TYR A 218 13.83 8.25 -3.02
C TYR A 218 12.95 9.04 -3.99
N PRO A 219 11.75 8.54 -4.34
CA PRO A 219 10.93 9.16 -5.37
C PRO A 219 10.45 10.56 -4.93
N PRO A 220 10.25 11.48 -5.90
CA PRO A 220 9.56 12.73 -5.63
C PRO A 220 8.12 12.41 -5.24
N LEU A 221 7.65 13.05 -4.17
CA LEU A 221 6.30 12.88 -3.70
C LEU A 221 5.34 13.83 -4.37
N TRP A 222 5.77 15.05 -4.71
CA TRP A 222 5.05 16.05 -5.50
C TRP A 222 6.00 16.83 -6.44
N GLY A 223 5.48 17.84 -7.16
CA GLY A 223 6.23 18.57 -8.18
C GLY A 223 6.15 17.94 -9.57
N ALA A 224 6.84 18.54 -10.54
CA ALA A 224 6.72 18.22 -11.97
C ALA A 224 7.09 16.77 -12.33
N SER A 225 7.95 16.12 -11.53
CA SER A 225 8.39 14.74 -11.75
C SER A 225 7.55 13.69 -11.01
N ALA A 226 6.63 14.09 -10.14
CA ALA A 226 5.83 13.17 -9.34
C ALA A 226 4.61 12.62 -10.10
N TYR A 227 3.89 11.71 -9.46
CA TYR A 227 2.64 11.16 -9.98
C TYR A 227 1.52 12.22 -9.98
N GLN A 228 0.63 12.13 -10.98
CA GLN A 228 -0.54 12.98 -11.13
C GLN A 228 -1.78 12.47 -10.36
N PRO A 229 -2.84 13.29 -10.18
CA PRO A 229 -4.12 12.90 -9.55
C PRO A 229 -4.87 11.69 -10.13
N GLY A 230 -4.51 11.24 -11.33
CA GLY A 230 -5.00 9.98 -11.90
C GLY A 230 -4.41 8.70 -11.25
N SER A 231 -3.32 8.83 -10.49
CA SER A 231 -2.65 7.71 -9.82
C SER A 231 -3.41 7.25 -8.58
N SER A 232 -3.44 5.94 -8.31
CA SER A 232 -3.95 5.43 -7.03
C SER A 232 -3.23 6.03 -5.83
N MET A 233 -1.96 6.40 -5.98
CA MET A 233 -1.16 6.99 -4.89
C MET A 233 -1.56 8.42 -4.52
N HIS A 234 -2.31 9.09 -5.39
CA HIS A 234 -2.86 10.41 -5.07
C HIS A 234 -4.13 10.35 -4.22
N ARG A 235 -4.73 9.17 -4.10
CA ARG A 235 -5.91 8.97 -3.27
C ARG A 235 -5.54 8.77 -1.81
N VAL A 236 -6.12 9.56 -0.91
CA VAL A 236 -5.72 9.62 0.51
C VAL A 236 -5.89 8.27 1.21
N ILE A 237 -6.99 7.53 0.97
CA ILE A 237 -7.18 6.21 1.59
C ILE A 237 -6.12 5.24 1.08
N LYS A 238 -5.91 5.16 -0.24
CA LYS A 238 -4.91 4.23 -0.80
C LYS A 238 -3.49 4.52 -0.34
N GLN A 239 -3.14 5.80 -0.22
CA GLN A 239 -1.83 6.17 0.27
C GLN A 239 -1.66 5.85 1.73
N ALA A 240 -2.65 6.15 2.59
CA ALA A 240 -2.60 5.78 3.99
C ALA A 240 -2.45 4.26 4.18
N GLU A 241 -3.22 3.45 3.45
CA GLU A 241 -3.11 1.98 3.47
C GLU A 241 -1.71 1.50 3.08
N TRP A 242 -1.10 2.14 2.07
CA TRP A 242 0.26 1.82 1.64
C TRP A 242 1.32 2.27 2.66
N LEU A 243 1.22 3.48 3.20
CA LEU A 243 2.19 4.03 4.15
C LEU A 243 2.37 3.13 5.36
N LYS A 244 1.27 2.57 5.89
CA LYS A 244 1.31 1.72 7.09
C LYS A 244 2.36 0.62 7.06
N ASN A 245 2.55 -0.07 5.93
CA ASN A 245 3.53 -1.16 5.85
C ASN A 245 4.86 -0.77 5.20
N ASN A 246 4.93 0.41 4.59
CA ASN A 246 6.04 0.75 3.70
C ASN A 246 6.82 1.99 4.15
N MET A 247 6.27 2.80 5.07
CA MET A 247 6.88 4.05 5.52
C MET A 247 6.70 4.32 7.03
N PRO A 248 7.70 4.95 7.67
CA PRO A 248 9.05 5.21 7.17
C PRO A 248 9.82 3.91 6.93
N TYR A 249 10.54 3.82 5.82
CA TYR A 249 11.16 2.57 5.33
C TYR A 249 12.06 1.89 6.37
N ASP A 250 12.78 2.68 7.16
CA ASP A 250 13.72 2.28 8.22
C ASP A 250 13.03 1.91 9.55
N LYS A 251 11.73 2.15 9.71
CA LYS A 251 10.99 1.90 10.95
C LYS A 251 9.92 0.82 10.81
N VAL A 252 9.42 0.57 9.59
CA VAL A 252 8.39 -0.46 9.36
C VAL A 252 9.02 -1.84 9.27
N ALA A 253 8.27 -2.84 9.75
CA ALA A 253 8.55 -4.25 9.48
C ALA A 253 7.32 -4.89 8.85
N GLU A 254 7.49 -6.03 8.20
CA GLU A 254 6.42 -6.66 7.42
C GLU A 254 5.19 -7.04 8.28
N GLY A 255 4.04 -6.42 7.99
CA GLY A 255 2.80 -6.55 8.76
C GLY A 255 2.79 -5.81 10.10
N LYS A 256 3.83 -5.02 10.41
CA LYS A 256 4.00 -4.28 11.66
C LYS A 256 4.11 -2.79 11.35
N PRO A 257 2.98 -2.07 11.33
CA PRO A 257 3.00 -0.66 11.01
C PRO A 257 3.65 0.18 12.10
N PHE A 258 4.38 1.21 11.68
CA PHE A 258 4.92 2.23 12.59
C PHE A 258 3.90 3.36 12.82
N LEU A 259 3.26 3.81 11.75
CA LEU A 259 2.26 4.87 11.79
C LEU A 259 0.90 4.31 12.23
N THR A 260 0.20 5.08 13.06
CA THR A 260 -1.23 4.86 13.31
C THR A 260 -2.06 5.16 12.06
N ASP A 261 -3.30 4.67 12.04
CA ASP A 261 -4.26 4.93 10.96
C ASP A 261 -4.46 6.42 10.70
N LYS A 262 -4.59 7.21 11.79
CA LYS A 262 -4.75 8.66 11.72
C LYS A 262 -3.50 9.35 11.16
N GLU A 263 -2.31 9.01 11.65
CA GLU A 263 -1.06 9.61 11.16
C GLU A 263 -0.81 9.30 9.69
N ALA A 264 -1.08 8.07 9.25
CA ALA A 264 -0.96 7.69 7.85
C ALA A 264 -1.93 8.48 6.96
N MET A 265 -3.17 8.72 7.44
CA MET A 265 -4.15 9.55 6.74
C MET A 265 -3.75 11.03 6.69
N ASP A 266 -3.25 11.58 7.80
CA ASP A 266 -2.82 12.98 7.88
C ASP A 266 -1.61 13.23 6.95
N ILE A 267 -0.61 12.33 6.94
CA ILE A 267 0.52 12.40 6.00
C ILE A 267 0.01 12.31 4.56
N ALA A 268 -0.91 11.38 4.26
CA ALA A 268 -1.45 11.24 2.92
C ALA A 268 -2.25 12.47 2.46
N ALA A 269 -2.98 13.09 3.39
CA ALA A 269 -3.70 14.33 3.16
C ALA A 269 -2.75 15.50 2.87
N PHE A 270 -1.66 15.63 3.61
CA PHE A 270 -0.62 16.61 3.34
C PHE A 270 0.01 16.39 1.96
N VAL A 271 0.58 15.20 1.71
CA VAL A 271 1.29 14.86 0.47
C VAL A 271 0.42 15.06 -0.76
N ASN A 272 -0.86 14.68 -0.71
CA ASN A 272 -1.78 14.77 -1.85
C ASN A 272 -2.62 16.06 -1.88
N ASN A 273 -2.26 17.09 -1.12
CA ASN A 273 -2.93 18.39 -1.18
C ASN A 273 -2.41 19.24 -2.34
N ASP A 274 -3.08 19.18 -3.49
CA ASP A 274 -2.66 19.91 -4.70
C ASP A 274 -2.73 21.45 -4.56
N LYS A 275 -3.43 21.96 -3.53
CA LYS A 275 -3.39 23.41 -3.20
C LYS A 275 -2.03 23.82 -2.62
N LEU A 276 -1.34 22.90 -1.95
CA LEU A 276 -0.01 23.10 -1.37
C LEU A 276 1.10 22.61 -2.31
N HIS A 277 0.81 21.55 -3.06
CA HIS A 277 1.80 20.77 -3.78
C HIS A 277 1.43 20.63 -5.26
N PRO A 278 1.91 21.54 -6.13
CA PRO A 278 1.59 21.49 -7.55
C PRO A 278 2.17 20.21 -8.20
N ARG A 279 1.41 19.65 -9.15
CA ARG A 279 1.73 18.42 -9.88
C ARG A 279 1.29 18.52 -11.34
N PRO A 280 1.79 17.64 -12.23
CA PRO A 280 1.19 17.43 -13.53
C PRO A 280 -0.28 17.01 -13.37
N ASN A 281 -1.15 17.55 -14.23
CA ASN A 281 -2.54 17.15 -14.28
C ASN A 281 -2.77 16.12 -15.39
N PRO A 282 -3.65 15.13 -15.17
CA PRO A 282 -4.06 14.23 -16.24
C PRO A 282 -4.83 15.00 -17.31
N LYS A 283 -4.83 14.46 -18.54
CA LYS A 283 -5.69 14.97 -19.62
C LYS A 283 -7.18 14.84 -19.29
N SER A 284 -7.53 13.85 -18.47
CA SER A 284 -8.88 13.64 -18.00
C SER A 284 -8.91 13.01 -16.60
N PHE A 285 -9.97 13.31 -15.85
CA PHE A 285 -10.30 12.73 -14.55
C PHE A 285 -11.34 11.61 -14.69
N ASP A 286 -11.27 10.86 -15.79
CA ASP A 286 -12.31 9.95 -16.29
C ASP A 286 -12.94 9.07 -15.22
N TYR A 287 -14.27 9.14 -15.15
CA TYR A 287 -15.18 8.13 -14.65
C TYR A 287 -16.45 8.26 -15.50
N PRO A 288 -16.68 7.38 -16.51
CA PRO A 288 -17.87 7.46 -17.34
C PRO A 288 -19.15 7.19 -16.54
N HIS A 289 -19.04 6.47 -15.43
CA HIS A 289 -20.13 6.21 -14.49
C HIS A 289 -19.80 6.82 -13.13
N ILE A 290 -20.39 7.98 -12.84
CA ILE A 290 -20.09 8.76 -11.62
C ILE A 290 -20.37 7.98 -10.32
N ALA A 291 -21.30 7.02 -10.36
CA ALA A 291 -21.64 6.15 -9.23
C ALA A 291 -20.57 5.09 -8.91
N GLU A 292 -19.61 4.88 -9.81
CA GLU A 292 -18.50 3.93 -9.62
C GLU A 292 -17.21 4.63 -9.17
N LYS A 293 -17.26 5.96 -9.01
CA LYS A 293 -16.17 6.78 -8.51
C LYS A 293 -15.81 6.37 -7.10
N ALA A 294 -14.52 6.25 -6.81
CA ALA A 294 -14.10 5.97 -5.45
C ALA A 294 -14.42 7.15 -4.53
N ILE A 295 -14.78 6.88 -3.27
CA ILE A 295 -15.19 7.92 -2.32
C ILE A 295 -14.07 8.89 -1.98
N ASP A 296 -12.81 8.51 -2.18
CA ASP A 296 -11.63 9.35 -1.96
C ASP A 296 -11.05 9.95 -3.25
N TYR A 297 -11.82 9.90 -4.33
CA TYR A 297 -11.50 10.59 -5.58
C TYR A 297 -12.16 11.98 -5.59
N ASP A 298 -11.38 13.00 -5.29
CA ASP A 298 -11.77 14.38 -4.99
C ASP A 298 -12.13 15.25 -6.19
N HIS A 299 -12.37 14.66 -7.36
CA HIS A 299 -12.73 15.38 -8.58
C HIS A 299 -14.18 15.10 -8.95
N GLY A 300 -15.03 16.13 -8.90
CA GLY A 300 -16.44 16.05 -9.26
C GLY A 300 -16.68 15.79 -10.76
N PRO A 301 -17.94 15.60 -11.19
CA PRO A 301 -19.14 15.53 -10.36
C PRO A 301 -19.23 14.24 -9.53
N PHE A 302 -19.96 14.27 -8.42
CA PHE A 302 -20.19 13.12 -7.52
C PHE A 302 -21.60 12.56 -7.67
N ALA A 303 -21.79 11.29 -7.32
CA ALA A 303 -23.12 10.66 -7.28
C ALA A 303 -23.90 10.99 -6.01
N ASP A 304 -23.29 11.72 -5.08
CA ASP A 304 -23.85 12.15 -3.80
C ASP A 304 -23.72 13.68 -3.64
N THR A 305 -24.03 14.18 -2.44
CA THR A 305 -24.04 15.61 -2.12
C THR A 305 -22.85 16.07 -1.28
N PHE A 306 -21.85 15.21 -1.06
CA PHE A 306 -20.71 15.56 -0.22
C PHE A 306 -19.75 16.50 -0.97
N SER A 307 -19.03 17.32 -0.20
CA SER A 307 -18.13 18.31 -0.78
C SER A 307 -16.85 17.69 -1.34
N VAL A 308 -16.19 18.36 -2.28
CA VAL A 308 -14.84 18.00 -2.75
C VAL A 308 -13.87 17.83 -1.58
N ALA A 309 -13.93 18.73 -0.58
CA ALA A 309 -13.08 18.66 0.60
C ALA A 309 -13.33 17.38 1.41
N GLN A 310 -14.58 16.94 1.53
CA GLN A 310 -14.92 15.71 2.24
C GLN A 310 -14.53 14.46 1.43
N HIS A 311 -14.66 14.47 0.11
CA HIS A 311 -14.08 13.41 -0.73
C HIS A 311 -12.55 13.39 -0.67
N LYS A 312 -11.89 14.52 -0.41
CA LYS A 312 -10.43 14.57 -0.33
C LYS A 312 -9.88 14.14 1.04
N PHE A 313 -10.49 14.60 2.12
CA PHE A 313 -9.94 14.45 3.46
C PHE A 313 -10.83 13.64 4.41
N GLY A 314 -12.05 13.32 4.01
CA GLY A 314 -13.04 12.74 4.90
C GLY A 314 -13.71 13.80 5.80
N PRO A 315 -14.36 13.39 6.91
CA PRO A 315 -14.52 11.99 7.34
C PRO A 315 -15.25 11.16 6.28
N TYR A 316 -14.75 9.95 6.03
CA TYR A 316 -15.26 9.08 4.96
C TYR A 316 -16.47 8.26 5.39
N GLN A 317 -16.61 7.99 6.69
CA GLN A 317 -17.69 7.15 7.21
C GLN A 317 -19.09 7.68 6.84
N PRO A 318 -19.40 9.00 6.92
CA PRO A 318 -20.67 9.52 6.44
C PRO A 318 -20.95 9.25 4.95
N ILE A 319 -19.94 9.28 4.09
CA ILE A 319 -20.07 8.97 2.66
C ILE A 319 -20.41 7.48 2.50
N ILE A 320 -19.66 6.62 3.19
CA ILE A 320 -19.85 5.17 3.19
C ILE A 320 -21.28 4.81 3.63
N ASP A 321 -21.76 5.41 4.71
CA ASP A 321 -23.09 5.13 5.26
C ASP A 321 -24.20 5.62 4.34
N TYR A 322 -24.04 6.81 3.73
CA TYR A 322 -24.97 7.31 2.71
C TYR A 322 -25.11 6.32 1.54
N TRP A 323 -23.99 5.87 1.00
CA TRP A 323 -23.97 4.97 -0.16
C TRP A 323 -24.61 3.62 0.20
N LYS A 324 -24.27 3.05 1.36
CA LYS A 324 -24.90 1.81 1.87
C LYS A 324 -26.41 1.97 2.06
N ALA A 325 -26.87 3.10 2.61
CA ALA A 325 -28.30 3.37 2.78
C ALA A 325 -29.06 3.49 1.44
N LYS A 326 -28.35 3.78 0.35
CA LYS A 326 -28.87 3.81 -1.02
C LYS A 326 -28.69 2.47 -1.77
N GLY A 327 -28.22 1.42 -1.11
CA GLY A 327 -27.95 0.13 -1.73
C GLY A 327 -26.73 0.13 -2.66
N GLN A 328 -25.90 1.18 -2.61
CA GLN A 328 -24.68 1.28 -3.40
C GLN A 328 -23.50 0.67 -2.63
N LYS A 329 -22.52 0.15 -3.37
CA LYS A 329 -21.28 -0.39 -2.80
C LYS A 329 -20.20 0.71 -2.81
N PRO A 330 -19.77 1.22 -1.64
CA PRO A 330 -18.65 2.15 -1.57
C PRO A 330 -17.38 1.54 -2.15
N VAL A 331 -16.68 2.30 -2.98
CA VAL A 331 -15.38 1.91 -3.55
C VAL A 331 -14.31 2.80 -2.94
N TYR A 332 -13.28 2.21 -2.34
CA TYR A 332 -12.07 2.92 -1.92
C TYR A 332 -10.84 2.05 -2.14
#